data_AF-A0A5B7UMJ7-F1
#
_entry.id   AF-A0A5B7UMJ7-F1
#
_cell.length_a   1.000
_cell.length_b   1.000
_cell.length_c   1.000
_cell.angle_alpha   90.00
_cell.angle_beta   90.00
_cell.angle_gamma   90.00
#
_symmetry.space_group_name_H-M   'P 1'
#
loop_
_entity.id
_entity.type
_entity.pdbx_description
1 polymer ?
#
loop_
_entity_poly.entity_id
_entity_poly.type
_entity_poly.pdbx_seq_one_letter_code
_entity_poly.pdbx_strand_id
1 'polypeptide(L)'
;MTAPTTPLDLIVGPDQARAFLHARAWELTQLDCLPEAVALRLVYCGALRGDPLVLAAERQTWTLRSDVDPDDAPAHRLCVHARLTSPPRVIVTDPDDPTGQSDEFLIEVLEMYQLATWYPLPIVTQGASRDGR
;
A
#
# COMPACT_ATOMS: atom_id res chain seq x y z
N MET A 1 7.44 20.72 13.75
CA MET A 1 6.85 20.81 12.40
C MET A 1 5.76 19.77 12.32
N THR A 2 4.50 20.17 12.12
CA THR A 2 3.41 19.23 11.83
C THR A 2 3.61 18.69 10.42
N ALA A 3 3.65 17.37 10.27
CA ALA A 3 3.75 16.75 8.95
C ALA A 3 2.49 17.09 8.13
N PRO A 4 2.59 17.30 6.80
CA PRO A 4 1.44 17.54 5.96
C PRO A 4 0.51 16.33 5.98
N THR A 5 -0.80 16.58 6.06
CA THR A 5 -1.82 15.53 5.90
C THR A 5 -1.74 14.99 4.47
N THR A 6 -1.56 13.67 4.35
CA THR A 6 -1.53 12.94 3.09
C THR A 6 -2.92 12.33 2.79
N PRO A 7 -3.22 11.96 1.53
CA PRO A 7 -4.43 11.21 1.21
C PRO A 7 -4.55 9.90 2.01
N LEU A 8 -3.41 9.29 2.38
CA LEU A 8 -3.37 8.08 3.19
C LEU A 8 -3.99 8.30 4.59
N ASP A 9 -3.85 9.50 5.17
CA ASP A 9 -4.47 9.84 6.47
C ASP A 9 -6.00 9.69 6.43
N LEU A 10 -6.64 9.90 5.28
CA LEU A 10 -8.09 9.74 5.12
C LEU A 10 -8.53 8.27 5.02
N ILE A 11 -7.60 7.37 4.66
CA ILE A 11 -7.89 5.95 4.43
C ILE A 11 -7.66 5.13 5.70
N VAL A 12 -6.53 5.36 6.38
CA VAL A 12 -6.13 4.57 7.56
C VAL A 12 -6.12 5.38 8.86
N GLY A 13 -6.39 6.69 8.79
CA GLY A 13 -6.24 7.60 9.92
C GLY A 13 -4.80 8.10 10.10
N PRO A 14 -4.61 9.25 10.77
CA PRO A 14 -3.33 9.96 10.79
C PRO A 14 -2.22 9.22 11.53
N ASP A 15 -2.54 8.49 12.60
CA ASP A 15 -1.53 7.78 13.38
C ASP A 15 -1.02 6.53 12.65
N GLN A 16 -1.92 5.78 12.01
CA GLN A 16 -1.54 4.62 11.21
C GLN A 16 -0.79 5.04 9.93
N ALA A 17 -1.23 6.12 9.28
CA ALA A 17 -0.52 6.69 8.14
C ALA A 17 0.90 7.09 8.53
N ARG A 18 1.07 7.83 9.64
CA ARG A 18 2.39 8.23 10.15
C ARG A 18 3.27 7.02 10.46
N ALA A 19 2.76 6.03 11.18
CA ALA A 19 3.52 4.83 11.52
C ALA A 19 4.02 4.10 10.26
N PHE A 20 3.16 3.96 9.25
CA PHE A 20 3.53 3.37 7.96
C PHE A 20 4.62 4.17 7.23
N LEU A 21 4.47 5.50 7.12
CA LEU A 21 5.44 6.35 6.41
C LEU A 21 6.80 6.38 7.13
N HIS A 22 6.82 6.35 8.46
CA HIS A 22 8.08 6.24 9.21
C HIS A 22 8.76 4.87 8.99
N ALA A 23 7.99 3.78 8.95
CA ALA A 23 8.54 2.46 8.65
C ALA A 23 9.15 2.40 7.23
N ARG A 24 8.48 2.98 6.24
CA ARG A 24 9.02 3.10 4.87
C ARG A 24 10.29 3.95 4.80
N ALA A 25 10.34 5.07 5.53
CA ALA A 25 11.54 5.90 5.57
C ALA A 25 12.71 5.20 6.26
N TRP A 26 12.42 4.41 7.29
CA TRP A 26 13.41 3.54 7.93
C TRP A 26 13.96 2.51 6.96
N GLU A 27 13.12 1.85 6.17
CA GLU A 27 13.56 0.91 5.12
C GLU A 27 14.51 1.57 4.11
N LEU A 28 14.19 2.76 3.60
CA LEU A 28 15.07 3.51 2.69
C LEU A 28 16.41 3.89 3.34
N THR A 29 16.39 4.25 4.61
CA THR A 29 17.62 4.55 5.36
C THR A 29 18.53 3.33 5.42
N GLN A 30 17.94 2.14 5.64
CA GLN A 30 18.69 0.89 5.76
C GLN A 30 19.18 0.36 4.42
N LEU A 31 18.36 0.44 3.37
CA LEU A 31 18.67 -0.14 2.05
C LEU A 31 19.52 0.78 1.19
N ASP A 32 19.20 2.08 1.18
CA ASP A 32 19.83 3.06 0.28
C ASP A 32 20.83 3.97 1.01
N CYS A 33 21.06 3.73 2.31
CA CYS A 33 21.94 4.54 3.17
C CYS A 33 21.60 6.04 3.16
N LEU A 34 20.33 6.38 2.95
CA LEU A 34 19.88 7.77 2.93
C LEU A 34 19.83 8.35 4.36
N PRO A 35 20.18 9.63 4.56
CA PRO A 35 19.91 10.29 5.84
C PRO A 35 18.41 10.25 6.17
N GLU A 36 18.06 9.98 7.41
CA GLU A 36 16.66 9.83 7.86
C GLU A 36 15.76 11.00 7.42
N ALA A 37 16.24 12.24 7.57
CA ALA A 37 15.49 13.43 7.15
C ALA A 37 15.21 13.47 5.64
N VAL A 38 16.11 12.91 4.82
CA VAL A 38 15.93 12.79 3.37
C VAL A 38 14.95 11.67 3.05
N ALA A 39 15.10 10.50 3.67
CA ALA A 39 14.22 9.36 3.50
C ALA A 39 12.76 9.69 3.86
N LEU A 40 12.55 10.34 5.02
CA LEU A 40 11.23 10.82 5.42
C LEU A 40 10.66 11.80 4.39
N ARG A 41 11.44 12.78 3.94
CA ARG A 41 10.97 13.74 2.93
C ARG A 41 10.53 13.05 1.64
N LEU A 42 11.32 12.08 1.14
CA LEU A 42 10.98 11.33 -0.07
C LEU A 42 9.68 10.54 0.10
N VAL A 43 9.54 9.82 1.22
CA VAL A 43 8.35 9.03 1.51
C VAL A 43 7.10 9.92 1.62
N TYR A 44 7.17 11.03 2.36
CA TYR A 44 6.04 11.96 2.45
C TYR A 44 5.69 12.57 1.08
N CYS A 45 6.67 12.99 0.29
CA CYS A 45 6.41 13.51 -1.05
C CYS A 45 5.81 12.46 -1.99
N GLY A 46 6.25 11.20 -1.92
CA GLY A 46 5.67 10.11 -2.69
C GLY A 46 4.24 9.80 -2.25
N ALA A 47 4.00 9.70 -0.95
CA ALA A 47 2.66 9.48 -0.39
C ALA A 47 1.66 10.59 -0.78
N LEU A 48 2.11 11.86 -0.78
CA LEU A 48 1.29 12.98 -1.26
C LEU A 48 0.91 12.87 -2.73
N ARG A 49 1.75 12.23 -3.55
CA ARG A 49 1.52 12.04 -4.99
C ARG A 49 0.77 10.74 -5.33
N GLY A 50 0.50 9.90 -4.34
CA GLY A 50 -0.06 8.58 -4.60
C GLY A 50 0.96 7.56 -5.14
N ASP A 51 2.26 7.78 -4.92
CA ASP A 51 3.34 6.95 -5.48
C ASP A 51 3.22 5.47 -5.02
N PRO A 52 3.02 4.52 -5.96
CA PRO A 52 2.91 3.11 -5.64
C PRO A 52 4.15 2.51 -4.96
N LEU A 53 5.36 2.97 -5.28
CA LEU A 53 6.59 2.47 -4.64
C LEU A 53 6.59 2.76 -3.13
N VAL A 54 5.97 3.87 -2.73
CA VAL A 54 5.81 4.24 -1.33
C VAL A 54 4.61 3.52 -0.73
N LEU A 55 3.45 3.61 -1.40
CA LEU A 55 2.17 3.26 -0.80
C LEU A 55 1.83 1.78 -0.88
N ALA A 56 2.25 1.06 -1.92
CA ALA A 56 1.82 -0.32 -2.13
C ALA A 56 2.19 -1.21 -0.93
N ALA A 57 1.18 -1.87 -0.41
CA ALA A 57 1.25 -2.83 0.67
C ALA A 57 0.09 -3.82 0.55
N GLU A 58 0.18 -4.91 1.29
CA GLU A 58 -0.85 -5.93 1.31
C GLU A 58 -2.19 -5.40 1.81
N ARG A 59 -3.27 -5.98 1.30
CA ARG A 59 -4.67 -5.78 1.71
C ARG A 59 -5.17 -4.37 1.43
N GLN A 60 -4.60 -3.80 0.37
CA GLN A 60 -5.02 -2.56 -0.23
C GLN A 60 -5.87 -2.84 -1.46
N THR A 61 -6.95 -2.09 -1.60
CA THR A 61 -7.68 -2.03 -2.86
C THR A 61 -7.35 -0.72 -3.56
N TRP A 62 -6.92 -0.85 -4.80
CA TRP A 62 -6.61 0.24 -5.71
C TRP A 62 -7.70 0.30 -6.77
N THR A 63 -8.24 1.49 -7.04
CA THR A 63 -9.30 1.72 -8.03
C THR A 63 -8.73 2.50 -9.19
N LEU A 64 -9.09 2.14 -10.42
CA LEU A 64 -8.64 2.83 -11.63
C LEU A 64 -8.98 4.32 -11.52
N ARG A 65 -8.03 5.18 -11.85
CA ARG A 65 -8.27 6.63 -11.82
C ARG A 65 -9.21 7.02 -12.95
N SER A 66 -9.98 8.08 -12.74
CA SER A 66 -10.94 8.56 -13.74
C SER A 66 -10.30 9.20 -14.97
N ASP A 67 -8.99 9.46 -14.96
CA ASP A 67 -8.21 10.02 -16.06
C ASP A 67 -7.45 8.97 -16.88
N VAL A 68 -7.59 7.67 -16.56
CA VAL A 68 -7.00 6.56 -17.31
C VAL A 68 -8.07 5.88 -18.16
N ASP A 69 -7.71 5.50 -19.38
CA ASP A 69 -8.57 4.72 -20.28
C ASP A 69 -8.74 3.29 -19.72
N PRO A 70 -9.97 2.81 -19.44
CA PRO A 70 -10.20 1.44 -18.98
C PRO A 70 -9.67 0.36 -19.90
N ASP A 71 -9.54 0.62 -21.21
CA ASP A 71 -9.04 -0.36 -22.18
C ASP A 71 -7.51 -0.56 -22.09
N ASP A 72 -6.78 0.39 -21.48
CA ASP A 72 -5.34 0.32 -21.25
C ASP A 72 -4.98 -0.38 -19.92
N ALA A 73 -5.95 -0.57 -19.03
CA ALA A 73 -5.77 -1.12 -17.70
C ALA A 73 -6.17 -2.60 -17.61
N PRO A 74 -5.51 -3.42 -16.77
CA PRO A 74 -5.87 -4.84 -16.65
C PRO A 74 -7.24 -5.07 -15.99
N ALA A 75 -7.68 -4.17 -15.11
CA ALA A 75 -8.95 -4.26 -14.39
C ALA A 75 -9.39 -2.90 -13.83
N HIS A 76 -10.66 -2.77 -13.44
CA HIS A 76 -11.17 -1.55 -12.79
C HIS A 76 -10.69 -1.42 -11.33
N ARG A 77 -10.45 -2.55 -10.66
CA ARG A 77 -9.96 -2.59 -9.28
C ARG A 77 -8.91 -3.67 -9.14
N LEU A 78 -7.93 -3.43 -8.28
CA LEU A 78 -6.89 -4.40 -7.94
C LEU A 78 -6.78 -4.51 -6.42
N CYS A 79 -6.91 -5.71 -5.88
CA CYS A 79 -6.64 -6.00 -4.48
C CYS A 79 -5.23 -6.56 -4.35
N VAL A 80 -4.33 -5.86 -3.65
CA VAL A 80 -2.94 -6.28 -3.45
C VAL A 80 -2.86 -7.33 -2.34
N HIS A 81 -2.34 -8.52 -2.65
CA HIS A 81 -2.15 -9.62 -1.71
C HIS A 81 -0.72 -9.73 -1.20
N ALA A 82 0.25 -9.40 -2.05
CA ALA A 82 1.67 -9.44 -1.71
C ALA A 82 2.41 -8.34 -2.45
N ARG A 83 3.48 -7.82 -1.83
CA ARG A 83 4.47 -6.97 -2.49
C ARG A 83 5.80 -7.70 -2.52
N LEU A 84 6.32 -7.93 -3.71
CA LEU A 84 7.62 -8.57 -3.93
C LEU A 84 8.71 -7.51 -4.12
N THR A 85 9.93 -7.88 -3.78
CA THR A 85 11.13 -7.04 -3.93
C THR A 85 12.03 -7.62 -5.03
N SER A 86 12.72 -6.74 -5.78
CA SER A 86 13.75 -7.08 -6.78
C SER A 86 13.31 -7.91 -8.00
N PRO A 87 12.64 -7.30 -9.01
CA PRO A 87 12.18 -5.92 -9.06
C PRO A 87 10.87 -5.74 -8.26
N PRO A 88 10.48 -4.50 -7.93
CA PRO A 88 9.22 -4.21 -7.26
C PRO A 88 8.01 -4.75 -8.06
N ARG A 89 7.23 -5.64 -7.43
CA ARG A 89 6.03 -6.25 -8.03
C ARG A 89 4.91 -6.38 -7.01
N VAL A 90 3.69 -6.57 -7.51
CA VAL A 90 2.52 -6.87 -6.69
C VAL A 90 1.81 -8.10 -7.20
N ILE A 91 1.37 -8.95 -6.28
CA ILE A 91 0.42 -10.02 -6.56
C ILE A 91 -0.96 -9.46 -6.26
N VAL A 92 -1.87 -9.49 -7.23
CA VAL A 92 -3.19 -8.87 -7.14
C VAL A 92 -4.29 -9.82 -7.59
N THR A 93 -5.53 -9.52 -7.20
CA THR A 93 -6.73 -10.09 -7.84
C THR A 93 -7.63 -8.96 -8.29
N ASP A 94 -8.37 -9.14 -9.39
CA ASP A 94 -9.54 -8.33 -9.70
C ASP A 94 -10.73 -8.79 -8.82
N PRO A 95 -11.22 -7.97 -7.88
CA PRO A 95 -12.38 -8.32 -7.06
C PRO A 95 -13.70 -8.39 -7.87
N ASP A 96 -13.72 -7.89 -9.11
CA ASP A 96 -14.84 -7.96 -10.03
C ASP A 96 -14.79 -9.21 -10.95
N ASP A 97 -13.66 -9.93 -10.99
CA ASP A 97 -13.52 -11.18 -11.72
C ASP A 97 -13.99 -12.39 -10.87
N PRO A 98 -15.06 -13.10 -11.30
CA PRO A 98 -15.58 -14.27 -10.57
C PRO A 98 -14.60 -15.45 -10.51
N THR A 99 -13.54 -15.48 -11.32
CA THR A 99 -12.55 -16.58 -11.27
C THR A 99 -11.63 -16.48 -10.06
N GLY A 100 -11.48 -15.27 -9.50
CA GLY A 100 -10.57 -15.00 -8.38
C GLY A 100 -9.11 -15.35 -8.66
N GLN A 101 -8.70 -15.38 -9.94
CA GLN A 101 -7.30 -15.63 -10.29
C GLN A 101 -6.41 -14.51 -9.79
N SER A 102 -5.23 -14.89 -9.30
CA SER A 102 -4.20 -13.93 -8.89
C SER A 102 -3.23 -13.70 -10.04
N ASP A 103 -2.98 -12.43 -10.32
CA ASP A 103 -2.00 -11.99 -11.31
C ASP A 103 -0.78 -11.35 -10.62
N GLU A 104 0.35 -11.38 -11.32
CA GLU A 104 1.56 -10.69 -10.89
C GLU A 104 1.89 -9.56 -11.87
N PHE A 105 1.97 -8.34 -11.37
CA PHE A 105 2.33 -7.17 -12.16
C PHE A 105 3.56 -6.45 -11.57
N LEU A 106 4.26 -5.72 -12.43
CA LEU A 106 5.19 -4.68 -12.02
C LEU A 106 4.45 -3.63 -11.18
N ILE A 107 5.09 -3.10 -10.14
CA ILE A 107 4.43 -2.16 -9.20
C ILE A 107 3.91 -0.89 -9.92
N GLU A 108 4.54 -0.52 -11.03
CA GLU A 108 4.21 0.61 -11.89
C GLU A 108 2.79 0.49 -12.48
N VAL A 109 2.21 -0.72 -12.54
CA VAL A 109 0.80 -0.88 -12.95
C VAL A 109 -0.13 -0.04 -12.08
N LEU A 110 0.21 0.13 -10.80
CA LEU A 110 -0.59 0.88 -9.83
C LEU A 110 -0.53 2.40 -10.06
N GLU A 111 0.33 2.91 -10.94
CA GLU A 111 0.36 4.34 -11.31
C GLU A 111 -0.94 4.76 -12.02
N MET A 112 -1.62 3.81 -12.68
CA MET A 112 -2.94 3.99 -13.29
C MET A 112 -4.07 4.05 -12.25
N TYR A 113 -3.79 3.70 -10.99
CA TYR A 113 -4.77 3.54 -9.95
C TYR A 113 -4.58 4.56 -8.83
N GLN A 114 -5.62 4.72 -8.01
CA GLN A 114 -5.56 5.43 -6.75
C GLN A 114 -5.90 4.47 -5.61
N LEU A 115 -5.15 4.57 -4.50
CA LEU A 115 -5.45 3.79 -3.30
C LEU A 115 -6.83 4.20 -2.77
N ALA A 116 -7.75 3.24 -2.70
CA ALA A 116 -9.14 3.48 -2.31
C ALA A 116 -9.42 3.01 -0.88
N THR A 117 -8.96 1.81 -0.52
CA THR A 117 -9.15 1.24 0.82
C THR A 117 -7.93 0.47 1.28
N TRP A 118 -7.77 0.35 2.60
CA TRP A 118 -6.75 -0.47 3.21
C TRP A 118 -7.29 -1.14 4.47
N TYR A 119 -7.43 -2.46 4.42
CA TYR A 119 -8.02 -3.21 5.52
C TYR A 119 -6.96 -3.59 6.57
N PRO A 120 -7.15 -3.27 7.86
CA PRO A 120 -6.26 -3.71 8.93
C PRO A 120 -6.34 -5.23 9.11
N LEU A 121 -5.26 -5.86 9.60
CA LEU A 121 -5.32 -7.30 9.96
C LEU A 121 -6.37 -7.45 11.06
N PRO A 122 -7.22 -8.49 11.03
CA PRO A 122 -7.96 -8.81 12.23
C PRO A 122 -6.92 -8.97 13.33
N ILE A 123 -7.10 -8.23 14.44
CA ILE A 123 -6.31 -8.47 15.64
C ILE A 123 -6.60 -9.93 15.98
N VAL A 124 -5.63 -10.82 15.74
CA VAL A 124 -5.73 -12.18 16.26
C VAL A 124 -5.63 -12.01 17.77
N THR A 125 -6.77 -11.86 18.44
CA THR A 125 -6.86 -12.07 19.87
C THR A 125 -6.48 -13.53 20.07
N GLN A 126 -5.21 -13.76 20.37
CA GLN A 126 -4.71 -15.05 20.77
C GLN A 126 -5.57 -15.48 21.95
N GLY A 127 -6.49 -16.41 21.69
CA GLY A 127 -7.45 -16.89 22.66
C GLY A 127 -6.68 -17.31 23.90
N ALA A 128 -7.01 -16.68 25.02
CA ALA A 128 -6.62 -17.18 26.33
C ALA A 128 -7.17 -18.62 26.42
N SER A 129 -6.29 -19.60 26.23
CA SER A 129 -6.58 -20.99 26.56
C SER A 129 -6.61 -21.08 28.08
N ARG A 130 -7.75 -20.71 28.65
CA ARG A 130 -8.21 -21.18 29.95
C ARG A 130 -8.90 -22.52 29.71
N ASP A 131 -8.15 -23.59 29.90
CA ASP A 131 -8.66 -24.87 30.36
C ASP A 131 -7.61 -25.37 31.38
N GLY A 132 -7.85 -25.49 32.68
CA GLY A 132 -9.13 -25.56 33.36
C GLY A 132 -9.63 -26.99 33.57
N ARG A 133 -8.74 -27.97 33.82
CA ARG A 133 -9.07 -29.11 34.68
C ARG A 133 -7.84 -29.76 35.29
#